data_AF-A0A7W0EPA9-F1
#
_entry.id   AF-A0A7W0EPA9-F1
#
_cell.length_a   1.000
_cell.length_b   1.000
_cell.length_c   1.000
_cell.angle_alpha   90.00
_cell.angle_beta   90.00
_cell.angle_gamma   90.00
#
_symmetry.space_group_name_H-M   'P 1'
#
loop_
_entity.id
_entity.type
_entity.pdbx_description
1 polymer ?
#
loop_
_entity_poly.entity_id
_entity_poly.type
_entity_poly.pdbx_seq_one_letter_code
_entity_poly.pdbx_strand_id
1 'polypeptide(L)'
;MKKVVLITSLFIFMMISGFVFAEENVIKGPLPEKFPSAEKCAACHKVPLVYEELSQSAHKDLKCYDCHLPGAVQKGKYKPEECNFYRLGYHHKNGDWMETSMNQVCLRCHMDKDIINSSVECWSCHMPENGIDNLILVKDKKSPPEGDNIKEVKKLIHRSHSFQVHAK
;
A
#
# COMPACT_ATOMS: atom_id res chain seq x y z
N MET A 1 -23.41 19.60 46.88
CA MET A 1 -22.44 18.52 46.56
C MET A 1 -22.94 17.50 45.54
N LYS A 2 -24.20 17.00 45.60
CA LYS A 2 -24.70 15.99 44.63
C LYS A 2 -24.78 16.45 43.15
N LYS A 3 -25.00 17.75 42.88
CA LYS A 3 -25.09 18.28 41.51
C LYS A 3 -23.74 18.46 40.80
N VAL A 4 -22.64 18.61 41.56
CA VAL A 4 -21.29 18.79 41.00
C VAL A 4 -20.70 17.46 40.53
N VAL A 5 -21.04 16.36 41.20
CA VAL A 5 -20.60 14.99 40.86
C VAL A 5 -21.25 14.48 39.57
N LEU A 6 -22.49 14.90 39.28
CA LEU A 6 -23.19 14.46 38.07
C LEU A 6 -22.61 15.10 36.79
N ILE A 7 -22.10 16.33 36.89
CA ILE A 7 -21.52 17.06 35.75
C ILE A 7 -20.10 16.57 35.43
N THR A 8 -19.31 16.19 36.45
CA THR A 8 -17.98 15.59 36.23
C THR A 8 -18.05 14.19 35.62
N SER A 9 -19.04 13.37 35.97
CA SER A 9 -19.23 12.07 35.30
C SER A 9 -19.64 12.17 33.84
N LEU A 10 -20.38 13.21 33.43
CA LEU A 10 -20.76 13.40 32.02
C LEU A 10 -19.57 13.82 31.15
N PHE A 11 -18.65 14.61 31.72
CA PHE A 11 -17.41 15.02 31.03
C PHE A 11 -16.41 13.87 30.86
N ILE A 12 -16.34 12.94 31.82
CA ILE A 12 -15.47 11.76 31.71
C ILE A 12 -15.99 10.81 30.63
N PHE A 13 -17.31 10.69 30.44
CA PHE A 13 -17.87 9.84 29.38
C PHE A 13 -17.64 10.39 27.97
N MET A 14 -17.60 11.71 27.78
CA MET A 14 -17.23 12.33 26.48
C MET A 14 -15.73 12.24 26.17
N MET A 15 -14.87 12.04 27.17
CA MET A 15 -13.44 11.79 26.95
C MET A 15 -13.13 10.33 26.63
N ILE A 16 -14.02 9.39 26.98
CA ILE A 16 -13.88 7.97 26.63
C ILE A 16 -14.39 7.68 25.20
N SER A 17 -15.22 8.56 24.61
CA SER A 17 -15.51 8.53 23.17
C SER A 17 -14.31 8.91 22.28
N GLY A 18 -13.16 9.24 22.87
CA GLY A 18 -11.88 9.41 22.16
C GLY A 18 -11.28 8.14 21.56
N PHE A 19 -11.94 6.98 21.64
CA PHE A 19 -11.54 5.77 20.92
C PHE A 19 -12.10 5.68 19.48
N VAL A 20 -12.53 6.80 18.88
CA VAL A 20 -12.77 6.93 17.43
C VAL A 20 -11.47 7.31 16.74
N PHE A 21 -10.48 6.42 16.73
CA PHE A 21 -9.25 6.57 15.93
C PHE A 21 -9.06 5.44 14.90
N ALA A 22 -10.07 4.59 14.69
CA ALA A 22 -10.04 3.54 13.68
C ALA A 22 -10.62 3.98 12.31
N GLU A 23 -11.45 5.02 12.26
CA GLU A 23 -12.21 5.35 11.03
C GLU A 23 -11.41 6.06 9.95
N GLU A 24 -10.40 6.87 10.29
CA GLU A 24 -9.68 7.68 9.28
C GLU A 24 -8.86 6.84 8.28
N ASN A 25 -8.47 5.63 8.67
CA ASN A 25 -7.66 4.73 7.84
C ASN A 25 -8.49 3.66 7.13
N VAL A 26 -9.80 3.58 7.41
CA VAL A 26 -10.72 2.64 6.74
C VAL A 26 -11.17 3.24 5.42
N ILE A 27 -11.02 2.48 4.34
CA ILE A 27 -11.41 2.90 2.99
C ILE A 27 -12.38 1.86 2.41
N LYS A 28 -13.48 2.34 1.85
CA LYS A 28 -14.41 1.49 1.10
C LYS A 28 -13.91 1.30 -0.32
N GLY A 29 -14.01 0.08 -0.82
CA GLY A 29 -13.52 -0.26 -2.14
C GLY A 29 -14.01 -1.62 -2.61
N PRO A 30 -13.68 -2.01 -3.85
CA PRO A 30 -13.99 -3.34 -4.35
C PRO A 30 -13.26 -4.42 -3.55
N LEU A 31 -13.87 -5.61 -3.47
CA LEU A 31 -13.27 -6.76 -2.79
C LEU A 31 -12.03 -7.28 -3.56
N PRO A 32 -11.06 -7.92 -2.86
CA PRO A 32 -9.82 -8.44 -3.45
C PRO A 32 -10.00 -9.32 -4.68
N GLU A 33 -11.09 -10.09 -4.76
CA GLU A 33 -11.37 -11.04 -5.85
C GLU A 33 -11.74 -10.33 -7.16
N LYS A 34 -12.10 -9.03 -7.09
CA LYS A 34 -12.40 -8.21 -8.27
C LYS A 34 -11.14 -7.65 -8.92
N PHE A 35 -9.98 -7.75 -8.27
CA PHE A 35 -8.72 -7.29 -8.84
C PHE A 35 -8.11 -8.35 -9.76
N PRO A 36 -7.45 -7.92 -10.85
CA PRO A 36 -6.77 -8.84 -11.75
C PRO A 36 -5.52 -9.45 -11.07
N SER A 37 -4.92 -10.45 -11.71
CA SER A 37 -3.64 -11.03 -11.25
C SER A 37 -2.52 -9.99 -11.25
N ALA A 38 -1.48 -10.23 -10.45
CA ALA A 38 -0.31 -9.35 -10.37
C ALA A 38 0.37 -9.16 -11.74
N GLU A 39 0.44 -10.21 -12.57
CA GLU A 39 0.91 -10.13 -13.97
C GLU A 39 0.10 -9.14 -14.80
N LYS A 40 -1.24 -9.20 -14.71
CA LYS A 40 -2.13 -8.27 -15.40
C LYS A 40 -2.00 -6.84 -14.86
N CYS A 41 -1.78 -6.67 -13.55
CA CYS A 41 -1.44 -5.38 -12.96
C CYS A 41 -0.15 -4.84 -13.60
N ALA A 42 0.90 -5.65 -13.66
CA ALA A 42 2.20 -5.26 -14.22
C ALA A 42 2.10 -4.85 -15.69
N ALA A 43 1.32 -5.59 -16.50
CA ALA A 43 1.06 -5.25 -17.89
C ALA A 43 0.32 -3.91 -18.05
N CYS A 44 -0.74 -3.68 -17.25
CA CYS A 44 -1.52 -2.44 -17.31
C CYS A 44 -0.74 -1.23 -16.76
N HIS A 45 -0.01 -1.41 -15.66
CA HIS A 45 0.76 -0.35 -15.00
C HIS A 45 2.17 -0.18 -15.57
N LYS A 46 2.59 -1.07 -16.47
CA LYS A 46 3.88 -1.04 -17.17
C LYS A 46 5.07 -1.06 -16.20
N VAL A 47 5.00 -1.99 -15.26
CA VAL A 47 6.03 -2.27 -14.24
C VAL A 47 6.45 -3.74 -14.26
N PRO A 48 6.91 -4.25 -15.43
CA PRO A 48 7.23 -5.68 -15.56
C PRO A 48 8.37 -6.11 -14.64
N LEU A 49 9.36 -5.26 -14.34
CA LEU A 49 10.47 -5.65 -13.48
C LEU A 49 10.06 -5.70 -12.01
N VAL A 50 9.23 -4.79 -11.51
CA VAL A 50 8.63 -4.92 -10.16
C VAL A 50 7.96 -6.30 -9.99
N TYR A 51 7.22 -6.75 -11.00
CA TYR A 51 6.57 -8.06 -10.97
C TYR A 51 7.58 -9.21 -11.01
N GLU A 52 8.58 -9.12 -11.89
CA GLU A 52 9.64 -10.13 -12.00
C GLU A 52 10.41 -10.27 -10.68
N GLU A 53 10.87 -9.16 -10.11
CA GLU A 53 11.54 -9.09 -8.80
C GLU A 53 10.71 -9.75 -7.71
N LEU A 54 9.43 -9.36 -7.59
CA LEU A 54 8.53 -9.94 -6.58
C LEU A 54 8.37 -11.45 -6.80
N SER A 55 8.14 -11.90 -8.04
CA SER A 55 7.88 -13.30 -8.39
C SER A 55 9.04 -14.24 -8.06
N GLN A 56 10.26 -13.71 -7.98
CA GLN A 56 11.48 -14.46 -7.65
C GLN A 56 11.89 -14.29 -6.18
N SER A 57 11.19 -13.45 -5.42
CA SER A 57 11.55 -13.09 -4.05
C SER A 57 10.97 -14.03 -2.98
N ALA A 58 11.38 -13.81 -1.73
CA ALA A 58 10.76 -14.41 -0.55
C ALA A 58 9.26 -14.04 -0.39
N HIS A 59 8.79 -12.97 -1.03
CA HIS A 59 7.39 -12.51 -1.02
C HIS A 59 6.62 -12.91 -2.29
N LYS A 60 7.13 -13.82 -3.12
CA LYS A 60 6.50 -14.23 -4.38
C LYS A 60 5.04 -14.70 -4.29
N ASP A 61 4.63 -15.21 -3.12
CA ASP A 61 3.27 -15.69 -2.88
C ASP A 61 2.31 -14.57 -2.41
N LEU A 62 2.84 -13.37 -2.15
CA LEU A 62 2.05 -12.18 -1.84
C LEU A 62 1.54 -11.53 -3.13
N LYS A 63 0.37 -10.92 -3.03
CA LYS A 63 -0.22 -10.09 -4.07
C LYS A 63 0.18 -8.64 -3.85
N CYS A 64 0.17 -7.84 -4.92
CA CYS A 64 0.51 -6.41 -4.83
C CYS A 64 -0.31 -5.69 -3.75
N TYR A 65 -1.58 -6.06 -3.60
CA TYR A 65 -2.49 -5.44 -2.64
C TYR A 65 -2.35 -5.89 -1.19
N ASP A 66 -1.45 -6.85 -0.91
CA ASP A 66 -1.10 -7.19 0.46
C ASP A 66 -0.18 -6.12 1.09
N CYS A 67 0.42 -5.27 0.25
CA CYS A 67 1.25 -4.14 0.63
C CYS A 67 0.76 -2.78 0.09
N HIS A 68 0.20 -2.73 -1.12
CA HIS A 68 -0.21 -1.50 -1.78
C HIS A 68 -1.72 -1.34 -1.83
N LEU A 69 -2.21 -0.15 -1.51
CA LEU A 69 -3.62 0.15 -1.63
C LEU A 69 -4.02 0.28 -3.12
N PRO A 70 -4.93 -0.54 -3.67
CA PRO A 70 -5.25 -0.46 -5.09
C PRO A 70 -5.89 0.87 -5.47
N GLY A 71 -5.59 1.38 -6.67
CA GLY A 71 -6.14 2.67 -7.13
C GLY A 71 -7.67 2.75 -7.12
N ALA A 72 -8.36 1.63 -7.38
CA ALA A 72 -9.83 1.58 -7.29
C ALA A 72 -10.36 1.75 -5.85
N VAL A 73 -9.58 1.33 -4.85
CA VAL A 73 -9.88 1.58 -3.43
C VAL A 73 -9.54 3.02 -3.06
N GLN A 74 -8.40 3.53 -3.53
CA GLN A 74 -7.98 4.92 -3.26
C GLN A 74 -9.04 5.93 -3.68
N LYS A 75 -9.74 5.71 -4.80
CA LYS A 75 -10.85 6.55 -5.28
C LYS A 75 -12.03 6.67 -4.30
N GLY A 76 -12.13 5.80 -3.30
CA GLY A 76 -13.12 5.91 -2.23
C GLY A 76 -12.83 7.02 -1.21
N LYS A 77 -11.58 7.51 -1.17
CA LYS A 77 -11.12 8.53 -0.21
C LYS A 77 -10.42 9.72 -0.88
N TYR A 78 -9.69 9.47 -1.96
CA TYR A 78 -8.79 10.43 -2.61
C TYR A 78 -9.31 10.92 -3.95
N LYS A 79 -8.89 12.13 -4.31
CA LYS A 79 -9.10 12.64 -5.67
C LYS A 79 -8.23 11.87 -6.67
N PRO A 80 -8.61 11.80 -7.96
CA PRO A 80 -7.84 11.09 -8.98
C PRO A 80 -6.36 11.47 -9.05
N GLU A 81 -6.05 12.76 -8.87
CA GLU A 81 -4.70 13.31 -8.89
C GLU A 81 -3.84 12.95 -7.65
N GLU A 82 -4.48 12.51 -6.56
CA GLU A 82 -3.82 12.09 -5.31
C GLU A 82 -3.62 10.56 -5.26
N CYS A 83 -4.25 9.83 -6.18
CA CYS A 83 -4.12 8.39 -6.31
C CYS A 83 -2.76 8.03 -6.90
N ASN A 84 -2.00 7.16 -6.22
CA ASN A 84 -0.65 6.80 -6.64
C ASN A 84 -0.27 5.37 -6.23
N PHE A 85 0.74 4.81 -6.89
CA PHE A 85 1.15 3.42 -6.68
C PHE A 85 1.84 3.18 -5.33
N TYR A 86 2.38 4.22 -4.69
CA TYR A 86 3.19 4.11 -3.48
C TYR A 86 2.37 4.07 -2.18
N ARG A 87 1.06 4.31 -2.27
CA ARG A 87 0.20 4.30 -1.09
C ARG A 87 0.09 2.89 -0.52
N LEU A 88 0.47 2.75 0.75
CA LEU A 88 0.53 1.47 1.43
C LEU A 88 -0.79 1.15 2.13
N GLY A 89 -1.18 -0.10 2.08
CA GLY A 89 -2.42 -0.56 2.69
C GLY A 89 -2.70 -2.02 2.38
N TYR A 90 -3.81 -2.52 2.92
CA TYR A 90 -4.18 -3.92 2.78
C TYR A 90 -5.67 -4.15 3.00
N HIS A 91 -6.17 -5.29 2.55
CA HIS A 91 -7.52 -5.74 2.85
C HIS A 91 -7.55 -6.50 4.17
N HIS A 92 -8.26 -5.97 5.16
CA HIS A 92 -8.38 -6.56 6.48
C HIS A 92 -9.45 -7.68 6.50
N LYS A 93 -9.32 -8.63 7.42
CA LYS A 93 -10.20 -9.81 7.51
C LYS A 93 -11.67 -9.48 7.79
N ASN A 94 -11.95 -8.30 8.31
CA ASN A 94 -13.32 -7.81 8.54
C ASN A 94 -13.99 -7.28 7.25
N GLY A 95 -13.30 -7.28 6.10
CA GLY A 95 -13.83 -6.83 4.82
C GLY A 95 -13.55 -5.36 4.48
N ASP A 96 -12.82 -4.64 5.34
CA ASP A 96 -12.43 -3.25 5.09
C ASP A 96 -11.04 -3.16 4.46
N TRP A 97 -10.80 -2.11 3.67
CA TRP A 97 -9.43 -1.73 3.30
C TRP A 97 -8.85 -0.80 4.35
N MET A 98 -7.62 -1.07 4.76
CA MET A 98 -6.88 -0.29 5.73
C MET A 98 -5.71 0.38 5.03
N GLU A 99 -5.68 1.70 5.05
CA GLU A 99 -4.48 2.45 4.72
C GLU A 99 -3.49 2.41 5.89
N THR A 100 -2.21 2.33 5.59
CA THR A 100 -1.15 2.24 6.58
C THR A 100 -0.12 3.34 6.39
N SER A 101 0.48 3.80 7.48
CA SER A 101 1.61 4.73 7.47
C SER A 101 2.90 4.03 7.89
N MET A 102 4.04 4.54 7.40
CA MET A 102 5.37 4.06 7.75
C MET A 102 5.49 2.52 7.62
N ASN A 103 6.13 1.87 8.60
CA ASN A 103 6.40 0.43 8.61
C ASN A 103 5.18 -0.44 8.89
N GLN A 104 3.99 0.12 9.14
CA GLN A 104 2.83 -0.64 9.62
C GLN A 104 2.40 -1.74 8.65
N VAL A 105 2.62 -1.56 7.35
CA VAL A 105 2.35 -2.62 6.37
C VAL A 105 3.29 -3.82 6.51
N CYS A 106 4.57 -3.58 6.81
CA CYS A 106 5.60 -4.60 6.99
C CYS A 106 5.41 -5.31 8.34
N LEU A 107 5.19 -4.53 9.40
CA LEU A 107 5.03 -5.00 10.78
C LEU A 107 3.81 -5.89 10.98
N ARG A 108 2.87 -5.89 10.03
CA ARG A 108 1.72 -6.81 10.02
C ARG A 108 2.15 -8.28 9.91
N CYS A 109 3.27 -8.55 9.25
CA CYS A 109 3.82 -9.90 9.07
C CYS A 109 5.19 -10.08 9.75
N HIS A 110 5.96 -8.99 9.89
CA HIS A 110 7.29 -8.99 10.51
C HIS A 110 7.21 -8.29 11.87
N MET A 111 6.70 -8.99 12.89
CA MET A 111 6.68 -8.45 14.26
C MET A 111 8.10 -8.29 14.79
N ASP A 112 8.63 -7.08 14.70
CA ASP A 112 9.90 -6.66 15.28
C ASP A 112 9.65 -5.56 16.32
N LYS A 113 9.88 -5.90 17.60
CA LYS A 113 9.61 -4.99 18.72
C LYS A 113 10.57 -3.80 18.76
N ASP A 114 11.75 -3.95 18.19
CA ASP A 114 12.79 -2.91 18.22
C ASP A 114 12.54 -1.88 17.10
N ILE A 115 11.93 -2.31 15.98
CA ILE A 115 11.53 -1.42 14.88
C ILE A 115 10.21 -0.69 15.14
N ILE A 116 9.29 -1.24 15.94
CA ILE A 116 7.98 -0.59 16.22
C ILE A 116 8.13 0.85 16.76
N ASN A 117 9.20 1.12 17.52
CA ASN A 117 9.47 2.44 18.11
C ASN A 117 10.55 3.24 17.33
N SER A 118 10.99 2.73 16.18
CA SER A 118 12.01 3.36 15.34
C SER A 118 11.37 4.21 14.25
N SER A 119 12.03 5.32 13.89
CA SER A 119 11.68 6.11 12.69
C SER A 119 12.32 5.56 11.41
N VAL A 120 13.17 4.54 11.52
CA VAL A 120 13.84 3.93 10.36
C VAL A 120 12.83 3.13 9.56
N GLU A 121 12.70 3.46 8.28
CA GLU A 121 11.79 2.78 7.37
C GLU A 121 12.33 1.41 6.95
N CYS A 122 11.54 0.35 7.02
CA CYS A 122 11.97 -1.02 6.68
C CYS A 122 12.56 -1.08 5.27
N TRP A 123 11.90 -0.43 4.31
CA TRP A 123 12.33 -0.42 2.91
C TRP A 123 13.65 0.32 2.67
N SER A 124 14.13 1.16 3.60
CA SER A 124 15.42 1.84 3.44
C SER A 124 16.59 0.87 3.40
N CYS A 125 16.49 -0.26 4.10
CA CYS A 125 17.50 -1.32 4.06
C CYS A 125 17.02 -2.55 3.25
N HIS A 126 15.74 -2.91 3.35
CA HIS A 126 15.21 -4.13 2.75
C HIS A 126 14.76 -3.98 1.29
N MET A 127 14.63 -2.75 0.78
CA MET A 127 14.25 -2.47 -0.61
C MET A 127 15.14 -1.35 -1.17
N PRO A 128 16.40 -1.65 -1.53
CA PRO A 128 17.32 -0.65 -2.07
C PRO A 128 16.75 0.02 -3.32
N GLU A 129 17.08 1.31 -3.53
CA GLU A 129 16.68 2.09 -4.71
C GLU A 129 17.57 1.76 -5.93
N ASN A 130 17.68 0.48 -6.25
CA ASN A 130 18.45 -0.03 -7.39
C ASN A 130 17.56 -0.69 -8.47
N GLY A 131 16.25 -0.75 -8.26
CA GLY A 131 15.29 -1.16 -9.28
C GLY A 131 15.15 -0.08 -10.34
N ILE A 132 15.17 -0.47 -11.62
CA ILE A 132 14.96 0.45 -12.75
C ILE A 132 13.96 -0.18 -13.71
N ASP A 133 12.70 0.25 -13.67
CA ASP A 133 11.68 -0.08 -14.65
C ASP A 133 11.69 0.88 -15.84
N ASN A 134 11.19 0.39 -16.98
CA ASN A 134 10.92 1.23 -18.14
C ASN A 134 9.43 1.60 -18.16
N LEU A 135 9.10 2.83 -17.77
CA LEU A 135 7.77 3.39 -17.92
C LEU A 135 7.54 3.74 -19.41
N ILE A 136 6.74 2.91 -20.09
CA ILE A 136 6.40 3.12 -21.49
C ILE A 136 5.20 4.09 -21.58
N LEU A 137 5.41 5.30 -22.08
CA LEU A 137 4.34 6.22 -22.43
C LEU A 137 3.86 5.92 -23.85
N VAL A 138 2.56 5.69 -24.02
CA VAL A 138 1.93 5.41 -25.32
C VAL A 138 1.16 6.62 -25.83
N LYS A 139 1.07 6.76 -27.16
CA LYS A 139 0.38 7.88 -27.82
C LYS A 139 -1.13 7.76 -27.71
N ASP A 140 -1.69 6.56 -27.84
CA ASP A 140 -3.14 6.34 -28.00
C ASP A 140 -3.79 5.51 -26.88
N LYS A 141 -3.08 5.29 -25.75
CA LYS A 141 -3.52 4.49 -24.59
C LYS A 141 -3.83 3.01 -24.90
N LYS A 142 -3.56 2.50 -26.11
CA LYS A 142 -3.71 1.07 -26.39
C LYS A 142 -2.59 0.26 -25.74
N SER A 143 -2.93 -0.97 -25.37
CA SER A 143 -2.05 -1.97 -24.76
C SER A 143 -2.22 -3.29 -25.51
N PRO A 144 -1.14 -4.05 -25.80
CA PRO A 144 0.26 -3.78 -25.43
C PRO A 144 0.87 -2.61 -26.23
N PRO A 145 1.89 -1.92 -25.68
CA PRO A 145 2.65 -0.92 -26.42
C PRO A 145 3.51 -1.59 -27.51
N GLU A 146 3.20 -1.32 -28.78
CA GLU A 146 3.94 -1.86 -29.92
C GLU A 146 4.29 -0.75 -30.93
N GLY A 147 5.49 -0.84 -31.51
CA GLY A 147 5.96 0.00 -32.61
C GLY A 147 5.69 1.50 -32.43
N ASP A 148 5.01 2.08 -33.43
CA ASP A 148 4.74 3.52 -33.52
C ASP A 148 3.83 4.09 -32.43
N ASN A 149 3.17 3.22 -31.65
CA ASN A 149 2.35 3.64 -30.51
C ASN A 149 3.21 4.11 -29.31
N ILE A 150 4.48 3.71 -29.24
CA ILE A 150 5.36 4.16 -28.16
C ILE A 150 5.69 5.64 -28.39
N LYS A 151 5.29 6.50 -27.44
CA LYS A 151 5.61 7.92 -27.42
C LYS A 151 7.01 8.15 -26.86
N GLU A 152 7.28 7.53 -25.71
CA GLU A 152 8.51 7.73 -24.96
C GLU A 152 8.71 6.55 -24.00
N VAL A 153 9.97 6.17 -23.77
CA VAL A 153 10.34 5.23 -22.71
C VAL A 153 11.11 6.02 -21.65
N LYS A 154 10.53 6.16 -20.46
CA LYS A 154 11.18 6.82 -19.32
C LYS A 154 11.70 5.77 -18.36
N LYS A 155 12.89 6.01 -17.79
CA LYS A 155 13.38 5.22 -16.66
C LYS A 155 12.58 5.61 -15.41
N LEU A 156 11.95 4.62 -14.81
CA LEU A 156 11.33 4.71 -13.49
C LEU A 156 12.28 4.04 -12.51
N ILE A 157 12.93 4.84 -11.68
CA ILE A 157 13.70 4.30 -10.56
C ILE A 157 12.69 3.87 -9.50
N HIS A 158 12.78 2.63 -9.06
CA HIS A 158 11.92 2.06 -8.02
C HIS A 158 12.74 1.33 -6.97
N ARG A 159 12.14 1.12 -5.80
CA ARG A 159 12.71 0.28 -4.75
C ARG A 159 12.55 -1.18 -5.12
N SER A 160 13.63 -1.96 -5.05
CA SER A 160 13.58 -3.36 -5.48
C SER A 160 12.57 -4.17 -4.69
N HIS A 161 11.81 -5.03 -5.40
CA HIS A 161 10.89 -5.99 -4.79
C HIS A 161 11.52 -7.39 -4.63
N SER A 162 12.85 -7.49 -4.73
CA SER A 162 13.62 -8.73 -4.57
C SER A 162 13.91 -9.04 -3.08
N PHE A 163 12.86 -9.29 -2.29
CA PHE A 163 12.99 -9.63 -0.87
C PHE A 163 13.77 -10.94 -0.65
N GLN A 164 14.64 -10.93 0.36
CA GLN A 164 15.41 -12.11 0.79
C GLN A 164 14.85 -12.71 2.08
N VAL A 165 15.01 -14.01 2.24
CA VAL A 165 14.69 -14.70 3.51
C VAL A 165 15.70 -14.25 4.56
N HIS A 166 15.25 -13.85 5.74
CA HIS A 166 16.16 -13.56 6.86
C HIS A 166 16.91 -14.84 7.24
N ALA A 167 18.24 -14.76 7.31
CA ALA A 167 19.04 -15.82 7.89
C ALA A 167 18.59 -16.02 9.35
N LYS A 168 18.33 -17.28 9.72
CA LYS A 168 17.98 -17.65 11.09
C LYS A 168 19.21 -17.59 12.00
#